data_AF-A0A1G2ZBC8-F1
#
_entry.id   AF-A0A1G2ZBC8-F1
#
_cell.length_a   1.000
_cell.length_b   1.000
_cell.length_c   1.000
_cell.angle_alpha   90.00
_cell.angle_beta   90.00
_cell.angle_gamma   90.00
#
_symmetry.space_group_name_H-M   'P 1'
#
loop_
_entity.id
_entity.type
_entity.pdbx_description
1 polymer ?
#
loop_
_entity_poly.entity_id
_entity_poly.type
_entity_poly.pdbx_seq_one_letter_code
_entity_poly.pdbx_strand_id
1 'polypeptide(L)' 'MDLIEEDLWRQVNQLVDEYRDRCLWFLRTDYYPTDRQEVLRTLDYIRRYGDREAFRKAGELYQWLSPDSGRPSATS' A
#
# COMPACT_ATOMS: atom_id res chain seq x y z
N MET A 1 -12.84 15.21 -5.23
CA MET A 1 -11.92 14.07 -5.15
C MET A 1 -11.01 14.34 -3.97
N ASP A 2 -11.25 13.68 -2.83
CA ASP A 2 -10.23 12.87 -2.19
C ASP A 2 -8.74 13.31 -2.21
N LEU A 3 -8.33 14.55 -1.88
CA LEU A 3 -6.90 14.94 -2.03
C LEU A 3 -5.95 14.02 -1.23
N ILE A 4 -6.43 13.42 -0.13
CA ILE A 4 -5.70 12.45 0.68
C ILE A 4 -5.62 11.12 -0.06
N GLU A 5 -6.70 10.73 -0.75
CA GLU A 5 -6.75 9.50 -1.51
C GLU A 5 -5.79 9.55 -2.71
N GLU A 6 -5.76 10.66 -3.47
CA GLU A 6 -4.82 10.83 -4.60
C GLU A 6 -3.34 10.78 -4.17
N ASP A 7 -2.99 11.40 -3.03
CA ASP A 7 -1.64 11.32 -2.48
C ASP A 7 -1.28 9.89 -2.06
N LEU A 8 -2.23 9.19 -1.45
CA LEU A 8 -2.04 7.81 -1.02
C LEU A 8 -1.83 6.87 -2.21
N TRP A 9 -2.60 7.02 -3.29
CA TRP A 9 -2.40 6.29 -4.54
C TRP A 9 -1.01 6.51 -5.13
N ARG A 10 -0.52 7.76 -5.06
CA ARG A 10 0.83 8.10 -5.53
C ARG A 10 1.91 7.43 -4.68
N GLN A 11 1.77 7.43 -3.35
CA GLN A 11 2.70 6.75 -2.44
C GLN A 11 2.75 5.24 -2.67
N VAL A 12 1.59 4.61 -2.90
CA VAL A 12 1.51 3.18 -3.26
C VAL A 12 2.27 2.92 -4.56
N ASN A 13 2.03 3.70 -5.61
CA ASN A 13 2.71 3.51 -6.89
C ASN A 13 4.23 3.66 -6.76
N GLN A 14 4.71 4.62 -5.96
CA GLN A 14 6.14 4.75 -5.67
C GLN A 14 6.72 3.51 -4.97
N LEU A 15 5.98 2.91 -4.03
CA LEU A 15 6.40 1.66 -3.39
C LEU A 15 6.40 0.49 -4.39
N VAL A 16 5.42 0.43 -5.28
CA VAL A 16 5.39 -0.56 -6.35
C VAL A 16 6.62 -0.44 -7.22
N ASP A 17 6.99 0.76 -7.65
CA ASP A 17 8.20 1.01 -8.45
C ASP A 17 9.49 0.67 -7.68
N GLU A 18 9.59 1.09 -6.40
CA GLU A 18 10.77 0.86 -5.56
C GLU A 18 11.02 -0.64 -5.29
N TYR A 19 9.95 -1.40 -5.04
CA TYR A 19 10.02 -2.82 -4.71
C TYR A 19 9.66 -3.74 -5.89
N ARG A 20 9.53 -3.19 -7.10
CA ARG A 20 9.12 -3.90 -8.32
C ARG A 20 9.98 -5.13 -8.59
N ASP A 21 11.27 -4.89 -8.75
CA ASP A 21 12.25 -5.93 -9.09
C ASP A 21 12.53 -6.90 -7.95
N ARG A 22 12.28 -6.50 -6.70
CA ARG A 22 12.61 -7.31 -5.51
C ARG A 22 11.43 -8.15 -5.03
N CYS A 23 10.29 -7.50 -4.78
CA CYS A 23 9.14 -8.10 -4.12
C CYS A 23 8.03 -8.48 -5.09
N LEU A 24 7.99 -7.85 -6.27
CA LEU A 24 6.91 -7.97 -7.24
C LEU A 24 7.37 -8.54 -8.58
N TRP A 25 8.52 -9.22 -8.61
CA TRP A 25 9.13 -9.78 -9.83
C TRP A 25 8.22 -10.77 -10.58
N PHE A 26 7.23 -11.36 -9.90
CA PHE A 26 6.24 -12.27 -10.47
C PHE A 26 5.03 -11.56 -11.10
N LEU A 27 4.89 -10.24 -10.90
CA LEU A 27 3.85 -9.42 -11.52
C LEU A 27 4.33 -8.83 -12.85
N ARG A 28 3.39 -8.39 -13.69
CA ARG A 28 3.70 -7.76 -14.99
C ARG A 28 4.52 -6.48 -14.80
N THR A 29 5.41 -6.19 -15.76
CA THR A 29 6.26 -4.98 -15.79
C THR A 29 5.48 -3.67 -15.75
N ASP A 30 4.23 -3.66 -16.24
CA ASP A 30 3.35 -2.48 -16.25
C ASP A 30 2.21 -2.58 -15.23
N TYR A 31 2.30 -3.52 -14.28
CA TYR A 31 1.32 -3.64 -13.21
C TYR A 31 1.33 -2.42 -12.29
N TYR A 32 0.18 -1.76 -12.20
CA TYR A 32 -0.15 -0.78 -11.16
C TYR A 32 -1.54 -1.11 -10.61
N PRO A 33 -1.72 -1.08 -9.28
CA PRO A 33 -3.01 -1.35 -8.67
C PRO A 33 -4.02 -0.26 -9.06
N THR A 34 -5.22 -0.66 -9.48
CA THR A 34 -6.27 0.28 -9.95
C THR A 34 -7.44 0.41 -8.97
N ASP A 35 -7.60 -0.57 -8.07
CA ASP A 35 -8.61 -0.58 -7.02
C ASP A 35 -8.00 -0.85 -5.63
N ARG A 36 -8.69 -0.42 -4.58
CA ARG A 36 -8.26 -0.59 -3.19
C ARG A 36 -7.90 -2.04 -2.87
N GLN A 37 -8.63 -3.02 -3.40
CA GLN A 37 -8.29 -4.43 -3.18
C GLN A 37 -6.95 -4.81 -3.78
N GLU A 38 -6.62 -4.28 -4.96
CA GLU A 38 -5.33 -4.51 -5.59
C GLU A 38 -4.20 -3.85 -4.80
N VAL A 39 -4.44 -2.65 -4.27
CA VAL A 39 -3.48 -1.97 -3.40
C VAL A 39 -3.19 -2.81 -2.17
N LEU A 40 -4.22 -3.29 -1.47
CA LEU A 40 -4.05 -4.09 -0.26
C LEU A 40 -3.27 -5.38 -0.54
N ARG A 41 -3.55 -6.06 -1.67
CA ARG A 41 -2.77 -7.24 -2.09
C ARG A 41 -1.32 -6.89 -2.42
N THR A 42 -1.09 -5.77 -3.11
CA THR A 42 0.25 -5.34 -3.50
C THR A 42 1.09 -4.98 -2.28
N LEU A 43 0.50 -4.27 -1.32
CA LEU A 43 1.12 -3.98 -0.03
C LEU A 43 1.40 -5.27 0.75
N ASP A 44 0.50 -6.26 0.72
CA ASP A 44 0.74 -7.57 1.33
C ASP A 44 1.95 -8.29 0.71
N TYR A 45 2.07 -8.29 -0.63
CA TYR A 45 3.24 -8.87 -1.32
C TYR A 45 4.54 -8.16 -0.92
N ILE A 46 4.54 -6.83 -0.87
CA ILE A 46 5.69 -6.04 -0.43
C ILE A 46 6.05 -6.39 1.03
N ARG A 47 5.06 -6.57 1.91
CA ARG A 47 5.31 -6.98 3.32
C ARG A 47 5.84 -8.40 3.43
N ARG A 48 5.41 -9.31 2.56
CA ARG A 48 5.75 -10.73 2.62
C ARG A 48 7.12 -11.04 2.01
N TYR A 49 7.49 -10.32 0.96
CA TYR A 49 8.73 -10.55 0.21
C TYR A 49 9.78 -9.45 0.42
N GLY A 50 9.41 -8.32 1.02
CA GLY A 50 10.30 -7.19 1.26
C GLY A 50 11.00 -7.24 2.60
N ASP A 51 11.99 -6.34 2.72
CA ASP A 51 12.75 -6.16 3.95
C ASP A 51 11.94 -5.46 5.04
N ARG A 52 12.55 -5.32 6.22
CA ARG A 52 11.93 -4.65 7.37
C ARG A 52 11.45 -3.23 7.09
N GLU A 53 12.13 -2.50 6.21
CA GLU A 53 11.69 -1.17 5.75
C GLU A 53 10.44 -1.25 4.87
N ALA A 54 10.39 -2.21 3.95
CA ALA A 54 9.24 -2.46 3.09
C ALA A 54 8.00 -2.79 3.92
N PHE A 55 8.18 -3.64 4.95
CA PHE A 55 7.12 -4.00 5.88
C PHE A 55 6.57 -2.78 6.63
N ARG A 56 7.45 -1.88 7.09
CA ARG A 56 7.07 -0.66 7.79
C ARG A 56 6.27 0.28 6.88
N LYS A 57 6.85 0.65 5.73
CA LYS A 57 6.23 1.57 4.77
C LYS A 57 4.87 1.06 4.27
N ALA A 58 4.80 -0.22 3.90
CA ALA A 58 3.57 -0.82 3.42
C ALA A 58 2.51 -0.99 4.53
N GLY A 59 2.95 -1.25 5.77
CA GLY A 59 2.05 -1.33 6.93
C GLY A 59 1.37 0.00 7.26
N GLU A 60 2.11 1.12 7.17
CA GLU A 60 1.54 2.46 7.37
C GLU A 60 0.42 2.73 6.35
N LEU A 61 0.68 2.51 5.06
CA LEU A 61 -0.33 2.69 4.01
C LEU A 61 -1.52 1.74 4.14
N TYR A 62 -1.28 0.49 4.54
CA TYR A 62 -2.33 -0.49 4.76
C TYR A 62 -3.29 -0.04 5.87
N GLN A 63 -2.78 0.55 6.95
CA GLN A 63 -3.61 1.04 8.06
C GLN A 63 -4.51 2.21 7.65
N TRP A 64 -4.04 3.09 6.77
CA TRP A 64 -4.84 4.19 6.22
C TRP A 64 -5.95 3.71 5.26
N LEU A 65 -5.70 2.63 4.52
CA LEU A 65 -6.65 2.06 3.57
C LEU A 65 -7.66 1.08 4.19
N SER A 66 -7.30 0.48 5.32
CA SER A 66 -8.19 -0.43 6.03
C SER A 66 -9.39 0.35 6.60
N PRO A 67 -10.62 -0.14 6.40
CA PRO A 67 -11.85 0.57 6.79
C PRO A 67 -12.05 0.81 8.30
N ASP A 68 -11.10 0.37 9.15
CA ASP A 68 -11.20 0.45 10.61
C ASP A 68 -10.57 1.72 11.22
N SER A 69 -9.71 2.44 10.48
CA SER A 69 -9.06 3.66 10.97
C SER A 69 -9.97 4.92 10.93
N GLY A 70 -11.22 4.75 10.49
CA GLY A 70 -12.23 5.80 10.34
C GLY A 70 -13.06 6.12 11.59
N ARG A 71 -12.67 5.72 12.80
CA ARG A 71 -13.32 6.26 14.00
C ARG A 71 -12.30 6.60 15.09
N PRO A 72 -12.09 7.89 15.43
CA PRO A 72 -11.59 8.21 16.75
C PRO A 72 -12.65 7.68 17.74
N SER A 73 -12.31 6.60 18.43
CA SER A 73 -12.94 6.29 19.71
C SER A 73 -12.54 7.41 20.66
N ALA A 74 -13.28 8.51 20.61
CA ALA A 74 -13.37 9.44 21.73
C ALA A 74 -13.91 8.63 22.90
N THR A 75 -13.00 8.10 23.72
CA THR A 75 -13.37 7.52 25.01
C THR A 75 -13.61 8.67 25.97
N SER A 76 -14.75 8.58 26.65
CA SER A 76 -15.38 9.53 27.56
C SER A 76 -14.58 9.84 28.81
#